data_AF-A0A538SPS8-F1
#
_entry.id   AF-A0A538SPS8-F1
#
_cell.length_a   1.000
_cell.length_b   1.000
_cell.length_c   1.000
_cell.angle_alpha   90.00
_cell.angle_beta   90.00
_cell.angle_gamma   90.00
#
_symmetry.space_group_name_H-M   'P 1'
#
loop_
_entity.id
_entity.type
_entity.pdbx_description
1 polymer ?
#
loop_
_entity_poly.entity_id
_entity_poly.type
_entity_poly.pdbx_seq_one_letter_code
_entity_poly.pdbx_strand_id
1 'polypeptide(L)'
;MNYCLPVSMNTSPVNDLASLLGAPPRKDLVVMRTYDLTHLSDPVLLRGLNSVVAQERGASAEVLAYLAEVDERRLYLLAGFPSIHAFCVGELRFSEDAAYKRIQAARTARRLPAIFDALAEGRLHLAAVCLLAPHLTPENANELLAAATHHSKSEIDQLLAQRFPRTEWLSLVQPIPAATPRTELAPGQLASHVGVMTDRLAPGQVEAPVSQSKAHPLSPERFAVHFTIGKETHDKLCYVQALLSHRLPSGDVGKVFDRSLDALKRELEKKKLAATSRPRPSARTSANPRHIPAHVKRAVWQRDQGQCTFVSPDGHRCGSRRFLEFDHVEPVARGGRATVEGLRLYCRLHNQYEAERTFGSEFMSAKREEARRAAAEAKARVAATGAEERTRAAKAEAEAQAAEPEARSRALAEEHARDVMSCLRELGFRASDARRAVEFSMTTPDATLEERVRTALKSLCPKTRFHGRVGTNSEART
;
A
#
# COMPACT_ATOMS: atom_id res chain seq x y z
N MET A 1 -37.69 -12.80 -54.50
CA MET A 1 -38.74 -11.86 -54.99
C MET A 1 -38.03 -10.60 -55.43
N ASN A 2 -37.89 -10.49 -56.75
CA ASN A 2 -37.17 -9.46 -57.49
C ASN A 2 -38.16 -8.44 -58.05
N TYR A 3 -37.77 -7.16 -58.05
CA TYR A 3 -38.12 -6.15 -59.05
C TYR A 3 -36.83 -5.27 -59.13
N CYS A 4 -35.97 -5.23 -60.16
CA CYS A 4 -36.12 -5.02 -61.62
C CYS A 4 -37.00 -3.79 -61.91
N LEU A 5 -36.61 -2.69 -62.58
CA LEU A 5 -35.57 -2.26 -63.55
C LEU A 5 -35.71 -0.69 -63.68
N PRO A 6 -35.14 0.05 -64.66
CA PRO A 6 -33.78 0.15 -65.18
C PRO A 6 -33.23 1.61 -65.35
N VAL A 7 -32.01 1.65 -65.87
CA VAL A 7 -31.11 2.71 -66.39
C VAL A 7 -31.70 3.57 -67.54
N SER A 8 -31.29 4.85 -67.64
CA SER A 8 -30.81 5.48 -68.91
C SER A 8 -30.21 6.88 -68.70
N MET A 9 -28.97 7.04 -69.18
CA MET A 9 -28.33 8.32 -69.47
C MET A 9 -28.73 8.80 -70.87
N ASN A 10 -28.90 10.11 -71.07
CA ASN A 10 -28.49 10.73 -72.33
C ASN A 10 -28.21 12.24 -72.18
N THR A 11 -27.20 12.67 -72.91
CA THR A 11 -26.52 13.97 -72.96
C THR A 11 -27.20 14.99 -73.90
N SER A 12 -27.25 16.27 -73.49
CA SER A 12 -27.10 17.59 -74.20
C SER A 12 -27.62 17.80 -75.65
N PRO A 13 -27.92 19.05 -76.17
CA PRO A 13 -27.30 20.35 -75.82
C PRO A 13 -28.18 21.64 -75.90
N VAL A 14 -27.57 22.79 -75.51
CA VAL A 14 -27.87 24.24 -75.72
C VAL A 14 -29.09 24.64 -76.60
N ASN A 15 -29.91 25.65 -76.29
CA ASN A 15 -29.59 27.07 -76.23
C ASN A 15 -30.82 27.93 -75.85
N ASP A 16 -30.55 29.16 -75.43
CA ASP A 16 -31.41 30.29 -75.07
C ASP A 16 -32.65 30.55 -75.94
N LEU A 17 -33.79 30.89 -75.30
CA LEU A 17 -34.60 32.06 -75.70
C LEU A 17 -35.62 32.47 -74.61
N ALA A 18 -35.63 33.77 -74.30
CA ALA A 18 -36.76 34.58 -73.83
C ALA A 18 -37.16 34.52 -72.35
N SER A 19 -36.61 35.49 -71.61
CA SER A 19 -37.28 36.30 -70.60
C SER A 19 -38.79 36.48 -70.84
N LEU A 20 -39.58 36.34 -69.77
CA LEU A 20 -40.61 37.27 -69.29
C LEU A 20 -41.58 36.49 -68.39
N LEU A 21 -41.46 36.72 -67.07
CA LEU A 21 -42.47 36.64 -65.99
C LEU A 21 -41.73 36.30 -64.69
N GLY A 22 -41.79 37.21 -63.72
CA GLY A 22 -40.95 37.23 -62.53
C GLY A 22 -40.99 35.93 -61.72
N ALA A 23 -39.86 35.22 -61.69
CA ALA A 23 -39.61 34.20 -60.69
C ALA A 23 -39.26 34.89 -59.35
N PRO A 24 -39.84 34.44 -58.21
CA PRO A 24 -39.41 34.93 -56.90
C PRO A 24 -37.92 34.59 -56.72
N PRO A 25 -37.13 35.40 -55.99
CA PRO A 25 -35.74 35.11 -55.77
C PRO A 25 -35.63 33.70 -55.18
N ARG A 26 -34.76 32.87 -55.78
CA ARG A 26 -34.37 31.58 -55.20
C ARG A 26 -34.00 31.87 -53.76
N LYS A 27 -34.75 31.30 -52.81
CA LYS A 27 -34.36 31.29 -51.41
C LYS A 27 -33.00 30.61 -51.37
N ASP A 28 -31.95 31.40 -51.25
CA ASP A 28 -30.64 30.89 -50.88
C ASP A 28 -30.87 30.00 -49.67
N LEU A 29 -30.58 28.71 -49.84
CA LEU A 29 -30.50 27.77 -48.74
C LEU A 29 -29.37 28.29 -47.85
N VAL A 30 -29.72 29.15 -46.90
CA VAL A 30 -28.85 29.53 -45.81
C VAL A 30 -28.57 28.23 -45.07
N VAL A 31 -27.42 27.64 -45.36
CA VAL A 31 -26.87 26.55 -44.57
C VAL A 31 -26.59 27.17 -43.21
N MET A 32 -27.56 27.12 -42.29
CA MET A 32 -27.35 27.50 -40.89
C MET A 32 -26.25 26.59 -40.37
N ARG A 33 -25.04 27.13 -40.27
CA ARG A 33 -23.95 26.46 -39.57
C ARG A 33 -24.40 26.34 -38.12
N THR A 34 -24.60 25.11 -37.65
CA THR A 34 -25.14 24.80 -36.32
C THR A 34 -24.36 25.47 -35.17
N TYR A 35 -23.10 25.83 -35.41
CA TYR A 35 -22.22 26.46 -34.44
C TYR A 35 -21.97 27.97 -34.69
N ASP A 36 -22.61 28.57 -35.69
CA ASP A 36 -22.52 30.01 -35.96
C ASP A 36 -23.67 30.75 -35.28
N LEU A 37 -23.36 31.41 -34.16
CA LEU A 37 -24.33 32.07 -33.28
C LEU A 37 -24.33 33.60 -33.44
N THR A 38 -23.61 34.13 -34.44
CA THR A 38 -23.42 35.58 -34.66
C THR A 38 -24.71 36.36 -34.93
N HIS A 39 -25.78 35.66 -35.32
CA HIS A 39 -27.11 36.22 -35.61
C HIS A 39 -28.01 36.32 -34.37
N LEU A 40 -27.60 35.79 -33.22
CA LEU A 40 -28.38 35.83 -31.98
C LEU A 40 -28.11 37.12 -31.20
N SER A 41 -29.14 37.68 -30.57
CA SER A 41 -28.96 38.75 -29.60
C SER A 41 -28.43 38.23 -28.27
N ASP A 42 -27.69 39.06 -27.53
CA ASP A 42 -27.11 38.71 -26.22
C ASP A 42 -28.07 38.00 -25.25
N PRO A 43 -29.32 38.47 -24.99
CA PRO A 43 -30.22 37.78 -24.08
C PRO A 43 -30.73 36.43 -24.62
N VAL A 44 -30.83 36.27 -25.94
CA VAL A 44 -31.17 34.97 -26.56
C VAL A 44 -29.99 34.01 -26.44
N LEU A 45 -28.77 34.50 -26.69
CA LEU A 45 -27.55 33.73 -26.57
C LEU A 45 -27.33 33.21 -25.14
N LEU A 46 -27.51 34.05 -24.12
CA LEU A 46 -27.39 33.65 -22.71
C LEU A 46 -28.44 32.62 -22.29
N ARG A 47 -29.71 32.77 -22.71
CA ARG A 47 -30.75 31.77 -22.45
C ARG A 47 -30.45 30.45 -23.18
N GLY A 48 -30.00 30.52 -24.42
CA GLY A 48 -29.58 29.36 -25.21
C GLY A 48 -28.43 28.60 -24.54
N LEU A 49 -27.40 29.33 -24.08
CA LEU A 49 -26.27 28.74 -23.35
C LEU A 49 -26.73 28.02 -22.08
N ASN A 50 -27.58 28.65 -21.26
CA ASN A 50 -28.12 28.03 -20.05
C ASN A 50 -28.92 26.76 -20.35
N SER A 51 -29.70 26.75 -21.43
CA SER A 51 -30.46 25.57 -21.86
C SER A 51 -29.54 24.43 -22.30
N VAL A 52 -28.50 24.73 -23.07
CA VAL A 52 -27.53 23.72 -23.53
C VAL A 52 -26.72 23.16 -22.37
N VAL A 53 -26.30 23.99 -21.41
CA VAL A 53 -25.61 23.55 -20.20
C VAL A 53 -26.50 22.66 -19.33
N ALA A 54 -27.79 22.98 -19.20
CA ALA A 54 -28.75 22.11 -18.49
C ALA A 54 -28.89 20.74 -19.19
N GLN A 55 -28.95 20.73 -20.52
CA GLN A 55 -28.97 19.49 -21.30
C GLN A 55 -27.67 18.68 -21.15
N GLU A 56 -26.52 19.34 -21.15
CA GLU A 56 -25.21 18.69 -20.95
C GLU A 56 -25.11 18.02 -19.58
N ARG A 57 -25.63 18.67 -18.53
CA ARG A 57 -25.70 18.12 -17.17
C ARG A 57 -26.59 16.89 -17.10
N GLY A 58 -27.79 16.96 -17.71
CA GLY A 58 -28.70 15.81 -17.83
C GLY A 58 -28.03 14.63 -18.55
N ALA A 59 -27.45 14.88 -19.72
CA ALA A 59 -26.73 13.86 -20.49
C ALA A 59 -25.53 13.28 -19.71
N SER A 60 -24.82 14.11 -18.95
CA SER A 60 -23.72 13.65 -18.09
C SER A 60 -24.21 12.71 -16.98
N ALA A 61 -25.33 13.02 -16.33
CA ALA A 61 -25.95 12.16 -15.33
C ALA A 61 -26.40 10.82 -15.93
N GLU A 62 -27.01 10.84 -17.12
CA GLU A 62 -27.37 9.64 -17.87
C GLU A 62 -26.15 8.77 -18.18
N VAL A 63 -25.06 9.36 -18.69
CA VAL A 63 -23.80 8.64 -18.96
C VAL A 63 -23.29 7.95 -17.69
N LEU A 64 -23.37 8.62 -16.54
CA LEU A 64 -22.96 8.00 -15.27
C LEU A 64 -23.88 6.86 -14.85
N ALA A 65 -25.18 6.95 -15.09
CA ALA A 65 -26.13 5.88 -14.80
C ALA A 65 -25.85 4.63 -15.67
N TYR A 66 -25.63 4.82 -16.97
CA TYR A 66 -25.22 3.74 -17.87
C TYR A 66 -23.88 3.13 -17.45
N LEU A 67 -22.87 3.97 -17.14
CA LEU A 67 -21.57 3.49 -16.66
C LEU A 67 -21.68 2.70 -15.36
N ALA A 68 -22.54 3.13 -14.43
CA ALA A 68 -22.77 2.44 -13.17
C ALA A 68 -23.31 1.02 -13.42
N GLU A 69 -24.27 0.88 -14.33
CA GLU A 69 -24.88 -0.42 -14.65
C GLU A 69 -23.91 -1.33 -15.43
N VAL A 70 -23.15 -0.76 -16.37
CA VAL A 70 -22.08 -1.46 -17.09
C VAL A 70 -21.01 -1.98 -16.13
N ASP A 71 -20.66 -1.20 -15.10
CA ASP A 71 -19.69 -1.62 -14.08
C ASP A 71 -20.23 -2.75 -13.21
N GLU A 72 -21.47 -2.61 -12.75
CA GLU A 72 -22.13 -3.59 -11.88
C GLU A 72 -22.27 -4.94 -12.58
N ARG A 73 -22.78 -4.93 -13.82
CA ARG A 73 -22.93 -6.13 -14.63
C ARG A 73 -21.62 -6.62 -15.25
N ARG A 74 -20.55 -5.84 -15.10
CA ARG A 74 -19.21 -6.10 -15.67
C ARG A 74 -19.23 -6.36 -17.17
N LEU A 75 -20.06 -5.63 -17.92
CA LEU A 75 -20.23 -5.84 -19.37
C LEU A 75 -18.93 -5.56 -20.15
N TYR A 76 -18.02 -4.77 -19.57
CA TYR A 76 -16.68 -4.57 -20.12
C TYR A 76 -15.87 -5.87 -20.26
N LEU A 77 -16.14 -6.90 -19.44
CA LEU A 77 -15.48 -8.21 -19.56
C LEU A 77 -15.93 -8.94 -20.81
N LEU A 78 -17.24 -8.93 -21.09
CA LEU A 78 -17.81 -9.47 -22.31
C LEU A 78 -17.28 -8.73 -23.54
N ALA A 79 -17.16 -7.40 -23.46
CA ALA A 79 -16.54 -6.57 -24.49
C ALA A 79 -15.01 -6.78 -24.62
N GLY A 80 -14.41 -7.64 -23.78
CA GLY A 80 -13.01 -8.03 -23.89
C GLY A 80 -12.03 -7.13 -23.16
N PHE A 81 -12.47 -6.18 -22.35
CA PHE A 81 -11.58 -5.29 -21.61
C PHE A 81 -11.22 -5.84 -20.22
N PRO A 82 -9.97 -5.64 -19.75
CA PRO A 82 -9.52 -6.14 -18.45
C PRO A 82 -10.03 -5.31 -17.26
N SER A 83 -10.71 -4.19 -17.50
CA SER A 83 -11.32 -3.34 -16.46
C SER A 83 -12.29 -2.34 -17.10
N ILE A 84 -13.20 -1.79 -16.31
CA ILE A 84 -14.06 -0.69 -16.77
C ILE A 84 -13.24 0.54 -17.19
N HIS A 85 -12.12 0.82 -16.53
CA HIS A 85 -11.24 1.93 -16.93
C HIS A 85 -10.67 1.73 -18.34
N ALA A 86 -10.19 0.52 -18.63
CA ALA A 86 -9.70 0.18 -19.97
C ALA A 86 -10.81 0.27 -21.02
N PHE A 87 -12.04 -0.14 -20.68
CA PHE A 87 -13.21 0.00 -21.54
C PHE A 87 -13.55 1.48 -21.82
N CYS A 88 -13.59 2.32 -20.78
CA CYS A 88 -13.87 3.76 -20.93
C CYS A 88 -12.82 4.48 -21.81
N VAL A 89 -11.55 4.12 -21.70
CA VAL A 89 -10.47 4.72 -22.50
C VAL A 89 -10.45 4.15 -23.91
N GLY A 90 -10.57 2.84 -24.05
CA GLY A 90 -10.44 2.14 -25.33
C GLY A 90 -11.68 2.27 -26.23
N GLU A 91 -12.85 1.98 -25.67
CA GLU A 91 -14.13 1.95 -26.40
C GLU A 91 -14.79 3.33 -26.42
N LEU A 92 -15.00 3.92 -25.24
CA LEU A 92 -15.70 5.21 -25.12
C LEU A 92 -14.81 6.44 -25.38
N ARG A 93 -13.51 6.22 -25.63
CA ARG A 93 -12.52 7.26 -25.98
C ARG A 93 -12.37 8.37 -24.94
N PHE A 94 -12.66 8.11 -23.67
CA PHE A 94 -12.36 9.05 -22.60
C PHE A 94 -10.86 9.15 -22.34
N SER A 95 -10.40 10.33 -21.91
CA SER A 95 -9.08 10.45 -21.30
C SER A 95 -9.01 9.64 -20.00
N GLU A 96 -7.81 9.28 -19.58
CA GLU A 96 -7.62 8.46 -18.35
C GLU A 96 -8.24 9.11 -17.11
N ASP A 97 -8.10 10.43 -16.98
CA ASP A 97 -8.66 11.23 -15.88
C ASP A 97 -10.19 11.36 -16.00
N ALA A 98 -10.70 11.59 -17.21
CA ALA A 98 -12.14 11.64 -17.46
C ALA A 98 -12.82 10.30 -17.13
N ALA A 99 -12.18 9.18 -17.50
CA ALA A 99 -12.63 7.84 -17.16
C ALA A 99 -12.62 7.62 -15.64
N TYR A 100 -11.51 7.95 -14.97
CA TYR A 100 -11.39 7.79 -13.51
C TYR A 100 -12.50 8.53 -12.75
N LYS A 101 -12.69 9.82 -13.05
CA LYS A 101 -13.71 10.66 -12.39
C LYS A 101 -15.12 10.15 -12.63
N ARG A 102 -15.44 9.76 -13.88
CA ARG A 102 -16.76 9.22 -14.23
C ARG A 102 -17.02 7.87 -13.56
N ILE A 103 -16.04 6.96 -13.53
CA ILE A 103 -16.19 5.67 -12.85
C ILE A 103 -16.40 5.89 -11.34
N GLN A 104 -15.60 6.77 -10.72
CA GLN A 104 -15.77 7.09 -9.30
C GLN A 104 -17.17 7.66 -9.03
N ALA A 105 -17.59 8.68 -9.80
CA ALA A 105 -18.89 9.31 -9.65
C ALA A 105 -20.05 8.34 -9.92
N ALA A 106 -19.97 7.50 -10.95
CA ALA A 106 -20.98 6.49 -11.27
C ALA A 106 -21.15 5.49 -10.12
N ARG A 107 -20.04 4.98 -9.55
CA ARG A 107 -20.06 4.09 -8.38
C ARG A 107 -20.68 4.77 -7.16
N THR A 108 -20.29 6.02 -6.90
CA THR A 108 -20.83 6.79 -5.77
C THR A 108 -22.32 7.07 -5.95
N ALA A 109 -22.75 7.47 -7.14
CA ALA A 109 -24.14 7.75 -7.46
C ALA A 109 -25.01 6.48 -7.44
N ARG A 110 -24.48 5.32 -7.82
CA ARG A 110 -25.20 4.05 -7.65
C ARG A 110 -25.46 3.71 -6.18
N ARG A 111 -24.50 4.01 -5.30
CA ARG A 111 -24.65 3.84 -3.85
C ARG A 111 -25.63 4.87 -3.26
N LEU A 112 -25.66 6.08 -3.83
CA LEU A 112 -26.47 7.21 -3.38
C LEU A 112 -27.21 7.84 -4.58
N PRO A 113 -28.36 7.28 -4.99
CA PRO A 113 -29.04 7.66 -6.24
C PRO A 113 -29.38 9.15 -6.38
N ALA A 114 -29.59 9.85 -5.27
CA ALA A 114 -29.85 11.30 -5.26
C ALA A 114 -28.75 12.14 -5.94
N ILE A 115 -27.54 11.59 -6.12
CA ILE A 115 -26.44 12.25 -6.83
C ILE A 115 -26.75 12.39 -8.33
N PHE A 116 -27.50 11.47 -8.95
CA PHE A 116 -27.87 11.58 -10.36
C PHE A 116 -28.72 12.83 -10.61
N ASP A 117 -29.78 13.01 -9.81
CA ASP A 117 -30.65 14.18 -9.89
C ASP A 117 -29.87 15.47 -9.55
N ALA A 118 -28.98 15.41 -8.54
CA ALA A 118 -28.15 16.55 -8.17
C ALA A 118 -27.21 17.00 -9.29
N LEU A 119 -26.67 16.06 -10.07
CA LEU A 119 -25.85 16.38 -11.24
C LEU A 119 -26.71 16.92 -12.39
N ALA A 120 -27.86 16.29 -12.68
CA ALA A 120 -28.76 16.69 -13.75
C ALA A 120 -29.30 18.12 -13.54
N GLU A 121 -29.69 18.45 -12.31
CA GLU A 121 -30.19 19.77 -11.91
C GLU A 121 -29.06 20.81 -11.75
N GLY A 122 -27.79 20.39 -11.76
CA GLY A 122 -26.64 21.26 -11.53
C GLY A 122 -26.47 21.74 -10.09
N ARG A 123 -27.07 21.04 -9.12
CA ARG A 123 -26.78 21.21 -7.70
C ARG A 123 -25.36 20.76 -7.36
N LEU A 124 -24.86 19.74 -8.05
CA LEU A 124 -23.48 19.26 -7.92
C LEU A 124 -22.81 19.20 -9.30
N HIS A 125 -21.47 19.27 -9.31
CA HIS A 125 -20.65 19.03 -10.49
C HIS A 125 -19.82 17.75 -10.34
N LEU A 126 -19.33 17.17 -11.44
CA LEU A 126 -18.61 15.88 -11.42
C LEU A 126 -17.42 15.86 -10.43
N ALA A 127 -16.65 16.94 -10.37
CA ALA A 127 -15.53 17.05 -9.42
C ALA A 127 -15.97 17.07 -7.95
N ALA A 128 -17.15 17.64 -7.63
CA ALA A 128 -17.71 17.67 -6.28
C ALA A 128 -17.98 16.24 -5.82
N VAL A 129 -18.64 15.44 -6.66
CA VAL A 129 -18.91 14.02 -6.35
C VAL A 129 -17.61 13.27 -6.07
N CYS A 130 -16.56 13.50 -6.86
CA CYS A 130 -15.26 12.85 -6.65
C CYS A 130 -14.59 13.27 -5.32
N LEU A 131 -14.73 14.52 -4.91
CA LEU A 131 -14.21 15.04 -3.64
C LEU A 131 -15.00 14.54 -2.43
N LEU A 132 -16.32 14.46 -2.55
CA LEU A 132 -17.21 14.01 -1.48
C LEU A 132 -17.17 12.49 -1.31
N ALA A 133 -16.98 11.72 -2.38
CA ALA A 133 -17.03 10.25 -2.38
C ALA A 133 -16.29 9.55 -1.22
N PRO A 134 -15.06 9.94 -0.83
CA PRO A 134 -14.33 9.35 0.29
C PRO A 134 -14.94 9.64 1.66
N HIS A 135 -15.73 10.71 1.79
CA HIS A 135 -16.33 11.19 3.04
C HIS A 135 -17.79 10.78 3.20
N LEU A 136 -18.43 10.30 2.13
CA LEU A 136 -19.83 9.89 2.13
C LEU A 136 -20.04 8.52 2.80
N THR A 137 -20.76 8.54 3.92
CA THR A 137 -21.33 7.38 4.61
C THR A 137 -22.86 7.42 4.49
N PRO A 138 -23.58 6.29 4.69
CA PRO A 138 -25.04 6.29 4.64
C PRO A 138 -25.69 7.30 5.59
N GLU A 139 -25.05 7.57 6.73
CA GLU A 139 -25.57 8.44 7.80
C GLU A 139 -25.38 9.92 7.48
N ASN A 140 -24.26 10.31 6.85
CA ASN A 140 -23.94 11.72 6.57
C ASN A 140 -24.27 12.16 5.14
N ALA A 141 -24.67 11.24 4.26
CA ALA A 141 -24.77 11.49 2.83
C ALA A 141 -25.69 12.66 2.49
N ASN A 142 -26.92 12.65 3.01
CA ASN A 142 -27.91 13.68 2.68
C ASN A 142 -27.45 15.08 3.13
N GLU A 143 -26.88 15.16 4.34
CA GLU A 143 -26.40 16.42 4.89
C GLU A 143 -25.21 16.97 4.10
N LEU A 144 -24.22 16.12 3.79
CA LEU A 144 -23.00 16.54 3.09
C LEU A 144 -23.28 16.91 1.63
N LEU A 145 -24.20 16.21 0.95
CA LEU A 145 -24.64 16.55 -0.40
C LEU A 145 -25.43 17.87 -0.43
N ALA A 146 -26.30 18.10 0.55
CA ALA A 146 -27.02 19.38 0.68
C ALA A 146 -26.05 20.54 0.93
N ALA A 147 -25.08 20.36 1.84
CA ALA A 147 -24.09 21.39 2.17
C ALA A 147 -23.13 21.70 1.01
N ALA A 148 -22.91 20.76 0.08
CA ALA A 148 -22.08 20.97 -1.11
C ALA A 148 -22.84 21.53 -2.32
N THR A 149 -24.15 21.73 -2.20
CA THR A 149 -24.99 22.18 -3.33
C THR A 149 -24.62 23.60 -3.76
N HIS A 150 -24.40 23.79 -5.07
CA HIS A 150 -23.98 25.04 -5.72
C HIS A 150 -22.64 25.62 -5.28
N HIS A 151 -21.83 24.87 -4.52
CA HIS A 151 -20.47 25.26 -4.19
C HIS A 151 -19.49 24.93 -5.31
N SER A 152 -18.48 25.78 -5.46
CA SER A 152 -17.32 25.50 -6.29
C SER A 152 -16.44 24.42 -5.66
N LYS A 153 -15.57 23.81 -6.48
CA LYS A 153 -14.58 22.83 -5.99
C LYS A 153 -13.79 23.33 -4.78
N SER A 154 -13.31 24.58 -4.81
CA SER A 154 -12.49 25.15 -3.74
C SER A 154 -13.27 25.33 -2.44
N GLU A 155 -14.53 25.72 -2.53
CA GLU A 155 -15.39 25.88 -1.36
C GLU A 155 -15.75 24.52 -0.76
N ILE A 156 -15.95 23.50 -1.60
CA ILE A 156 -16.16 22.11 -1.15
C ILE A 156 -14.90 21.58 -0.44
N ASP A 157 -13.71 21.83 -0.99
CA ASP A 157 -12.45 21.46 -0.33
C ASP A 157 -12.32 22.13 1.05
N GLN A 158 -12.69 23.41 1.18
CA GLN A 158 -12.71 24.12 2.47
C GLN A 158 -13.74 23.55 3.44
N LEU A 159 -14.95 23.26 2.97
CA LEU A 159 -16.01 22.62 3.75
C LEU A 159 -15.57 21.26 4.29
N LEU A 160 -14.91 20.46 3.44
CA LEU A 160 -14.36 19.16 3.82
C LEU A 160 -13.21 19.32 4.81
N ALA A 161 -12.33 20.29 4.63
CA ALA A 161 -11.24 20.56 5.57
C ALA A 161 -11.74 20.98 6.95
N GLN A 162 -12.83 21.75 7.03
CA GLN A 162 -13.45 22.16 8.29
C GLN A 162 -14.13 20.97 9.01
N ARG A 163 -14.84 20.12 8.26
CA ARG A 163 -15.60 18.99 8.82
C ARG A 163 -14.77 17.75 9.09
N PHE A 164 -13.73 17.54 8.28
CA PHE A 164 -12.81 16.40 8.36
C PHE A 164 -11.38 16.93 8.41
N PRO A 165 -10.99 17.64 9.48
CA PRO A 165 -9.64 18.17 9.61
C PRO A 165 -8.64 17.03 9.55
N ARG A 166 -7.73 17.09 8.58
CA ARG A 166 -6.61 16.15 8.53
C ARG A 166 -5.67 16.52 9.67
N THR A 167 -5.57 15.65 10.68
CA THR A 167 -4.54 15.77 11.71
C THR A 167 -3.19 15.92 11.02
N GLU A 168 -2.50 17.02 11.31
CA GLU A 168 -1.28 17.44 10.65
C GLU A 168 -0.25 16.31 10.68
N TRP A 169 0.10 15.78 9.50
CA TRP A 169 1.34 15.04 9.37
C TRP A 169 2.46 16.05 9.54
N LEU A 170 3.24 15.87 10.60
CA LEU A 170 4.44 16.63 10.93
C LEU A 170 5.19 17.05 9.66
N SER A 171 5.12 18.34 9.34
CA SER A 171 6.05 18.98 8.42
C SER A 171 7.43 18.94 9.06
N LEU A 172 8.13 17.81 8.93
CA LEU A 172 9.60 17.80 8.98
C LEU A 172 10.11 18.34 7.63
N VAL A 173 9.81 19.62 7.39
CA VAL A 173 10.62 20.46 6.52
C VAL A 173 11.57 21.18 7.45
N GLN A 174 12.70 20.55 7.74
CA GLN A 174 13.87 21.30 8.19
C GLN A 174 14.39 22.06 6.96
N PRO A 175 14.37 23.40 6.94
CA PRO A 175 15.11 24.13 5.93
C PRO A 175 16.60 23.80 6.10
N ILE A 176 17.22 23.29 5.04
CA ILE A 176 18.68 23.21 4.93
C ILE A 176 19.18 24.66 5.03
N PRO A 177 19.99 25.04 6.03
CA PRO A 177 20.60 26.36 6.02
C PRO A 177 21.54 26.40 4.83
N ALA A 178 21.29 27.33 3.90
CA ALA A 178 22.29 27.69 2.91
C ALA A 178 23.53 28.17 3.66
N ALA A 179 24.65 27.48 3.46
CA ALA A 179 25.93 27.89 4.01
C ALA A 179 26.30 29.25 3.41
N THR A 180 26.28 30.30 4.24
CA THR A 180 27.02 31.53 3.98
C THR A 180 28.34 31.50 4.76
N PRO A 181 29.45 31.96 4.16
CA PRO A 181 30.73 31.98 4.84
C PRO A 181 30.75 33.03 5.96
N ARG A 182 31.40 32.67 7.07
CA ARG A 182 31.57 33.43 8.32
C ARG A 182 32.20 34.81 8.11
N THR A 183 31.69 35.83 8.80
CA THR A 183 32.51 36.78 9.59
C THR A 183 31.70 37.38 10.76
N GLU A 184 32.16 37.06 11.97
CA GLU A 184 32.21 37.82 13.23
C GLU A 184 31.02 38.59 13.89
N LEU A 185 30.89 38.25 15.19
CA LEU A 185 30.54 39.04 16.39
C LEU A 185 29.06 39.21 16.81
N ALA A 186 28.79 38.69 18.02
CA ALA A 186 27.58 38.78 18.85
C ALA A 186 27.57 40.10 19.68
N PRO A 187 26.67 40.35 20.68
CA PRO A 187 25.50 39.59 21.15
C PRO A 187 24.22 40.44 21.46
N GLY A 188 23.08 39.78 21.75
CA GLY A 188 21.86 40.45 22.24
C GLY A 188 20.68 39.55 22.63
N GLN A 189 20.82 38.86 23.78
CA GLN A 189 19.83 38.54 24.84
C GLN A 189 18.29 38.64 24.66
N LEU A 190 17.57 37.56 25.05
CA LEU A 190 16.52 37.37 26.11
C LEU A 190 15.55 36.23 25.71
N ALA A 191 15.48 35.10 26.45
CA ALA A 191 14.51 34.78 27.54
C ALA A 191 13.05 34.60 27.04
N SER A 192 12.21 33.62 27.39
CA SER A 192 12.21 32.53 28.39
C SER A 192 10.91 31.68 28.22
N HIS A 193 10.82 30.59 29.00
CA HIS A 193 9.64 29.78 29.42
C HIS A 193 9.36 28.50 28.59
N VAL A 194 9.73 27.29 29.06
CA VAL A 194 9.16 26.47 30.18
C VAL A 194 7.65 26.26 29.98
N GLY A 195 7.04 25.07 29.89
CA GLY A 195 7.42 23.70 30.18
C GLY A 195 6.15 22.96 30.69
N VAL A 196 6.09 21.64 30.48
CA VAL A 196 5.27 20.63 31.21
C VAL A 196 3.92 20.17 30.61
N MET A 197 3.99 19.02 29.93
CA MET A 197 3.27 17.73 30.13
C MET A 197 1.86 17.73 30.77
N THR A 198 0.89 17.02 30.14
CA THR A 198 0.51 15.63 30.51
C THR A 198 -0.69 15.11 29.70
N ASP A 199 -0.54 13.87 29.24
CA ASP A 199 -1.49 12.75 29.23
C ASP A 199 -2.85 12.85 28.47
N ARG A 200 -2.99 12.09 27.37
CA ARG A 200 -4.02 11.03 27.20
C ARG A 200 -4.12 10.48 25.76
N LEU A 201 -3.92 9.16 25.67
CA LEU A 201 -4.67 8.14 24.90
C LEU A 201 -4.95 8.36 23.39
N ALA A 202 -4.23 7.59 22.57
CA ALA A 202 -4.64 7.14 21.22
C ALA A 202 -5.89 6.22 21.31
N PRO A 203 -6.73 6.02 20.25
CA PRO A 203 -6.29 5.51 18.95
C PRO A 203 -7.05 6.01 17.70
N GLY A 204 -6.51 5.74 16.51
CA GLY A 204 -7.27 5.77 15.26
C GLY A 204 -6.46 6.21 14.05
N GLN A 205 -5.48 5.41 13.62
CA GLN A 205 -4.75 5.66 12.38
C GLN A 205 -5.70 5.59 11.17
N VAL A 206 -5.92 6.73 10.52
CA VAL A 206 -6.47 6.80 9.16
C VAL A 206 -5.29 6.73 8.19
N GLU A 207 -5.22 5.65 7.42
CA GLU A 207 -4.30 5.52 6.29
C GLU A 207 -4.52 6.69 5.33
N ALA A 208 -3.50 7.53 5.17
CA ALA A 208 -3.48 8.58 4.17
C ALA A 208 -3.49 7.95 2.76
N PRO A 209 -4.16 8.58 1.78
CA PRO A 209 -4.25 8.05 0.42
C PRO A 209 -2.86 7.98 -0.21
N VAL A 210 -2.47 6.76 -0.58
CA VAL A 210 -1.20 6.46 -1.26
C VAL A 210 -1.14 7.26 -2.56
N SER A 211 -0.23 8.24 -2.62
CA SER A 211 0.04 9.00 -3.82
C SER A 211 0.61 8.05 -4.88
N GLN A 212 -0.15 7.83 -5.95
CA GLN A 212 0.32 7.04 -7.07
C GLN A 212 1.40 7.85 -7.81
N SER A 213 2.66 7.48 -7.66
CA SER A 213 3.78 8.02 -8.44
C SER A 213 3.56 7.67 -9.91
N LYS A 214 3.06 8.63 -10.71
CA LYS A 214 2.95 8.47 -12.16
C LYS A 214 4.24 8.92 -12.82
N ALA A 215 4.76 8.09 -13.72
CA ALA A 215 5.83 8.49 -14.63
C ALA A 215 5.23 9.42 -15.70
N HIS A 216 5.74 10.65 -15.81
CA HIS A 216 5.27 11.60 -16.81
C HIS A 216 6.15 11.52 -18.06
N PRO A 217 5.58 11.31 -19.26
CA PRO A 217 6.36 11.37 -20.49
C PRO A 217 6.91 12.79 -20.68
N LEU A 218 8.23 12.92 -20.84
CA LEU A 218 8.92 14.16 -21.20
C LEU A 218 9.14 14.23 -22.72
N SER A 219 9.35 13.07 -23.35
CA SER A 219 9.43 12.86 -24.79
C SER A 219 8.98 11.42 -25.13
N PRO A 220 8.80 11.04 -26.41
CA PRO A 220 8.36 9.68 -26.79
C PRO A 220 9.20 8.54 -26.20
N GLU A 221 10.46 8.81 -25.86
CA GLU A 221 11.41 7.80 -25.34
C GLU A 221 11.95 8.13 -23.94
N ARG A 222 11.51 9.22 -23.31
CA ARG A 222 12.01 9.64 -21.99
C ARG A 222 10.87 9.95 -21.04
N PHE A 223 10.94 9.35 -19.86
CA PHE A 223 9.93 9.49 -18.82
C PHE A 223 10.60 10.05 -17.55
N ALA A 224 9.97 11.05 -16.94
CA ALA A 224 10.35 11.55 -15.62
C ALA A 224 9.72 10.69 -14.53
N VAL A 225 10.55 10.20 -13.61
CA VAL A 225 10.11 9.43 -12.44
C VAL A 225 10.53 10.20 -11.19
N HIS A 226 9.55 10.63 -10.39
CA HIS A 226 9.77 11.34 -9.13
C HIS A 226 9.00 10.65 -8.01
N PHE A 227 9.70 10.27 -6.95
CA PHE A 227 9.12 9.75 -5.73
C PHE A 227 10.06 10.02 -4.56
N THR A 228 9.49 10.08 -3.37
CA THR A 228 10.24 10.19 -2.11
C THR A 228 10.45 8.79 -1.53
N ILE A 229 11.64 8.54 -0.98
CA ILE A 229 11.99 7.27 -0.33
C ILE A 229 12.32 7.51 1.14
N GLY A 230 11.93 6.56 2.00
CA GLY A 230 12.31 6.58 3.41
C GLY A 230 13.79 6.24 3.62
N LYS A 231 14.31 6.56 4.81
CA LYS A 231 15.72 6.36 5.20
C LYS A 231 16.23 4.95 4.90
N GLU A 232 15.48 3.92 5.26
CA GLU A 232 15.90 2.52 5.01
C GLU A 232 16.13 2.23 3.51
N THR A 233 15.31 2.80 2.63
CA THR A 233 15.46 2.60 1.19
C THR A 233 16.62 3.42 0.64
N HIS A 234 16.84 4.62 1.18
CA HIS A 234 18.03 5.42 0.89
C HIS A 234 19.31 4.67 1.28
N ASP A 235 19.36 4.07 2.47
CA ASP A 235 20.51 3.32 2.95
C ASP A 235 20.79 2.10 2.05
N LYS A 236 19.74 1.40 1.61
CA LYS A 236 19.85 0.33 0.59
C LYS A 236 20.42 0.84 -0.73
N LEU A 237 19.97 2.02 -1.20
CA LEU A 237 20.47 2.62 -2.42
C LEU A 237 21.96 2.97 -2.31
N CYS A 238 22.38 3.62 -1.22
CA CYS A 238 23.79 3.93 -0.96
C CYS A 238 24.65 2.67 -0.89
N TYR A 239 24.18 1.63 -0.20
CA TYR A 239 24.88 0.36 -0.12
C TYR A 239 25.05 -0.30 -1.50
N VAL A 240 24.00 -0.32 -2.32
CA VAL A 240 24.07 -0.85 -3.69
C VAL A 240 25.00 -0.02 -4.58
N GLN A 241 24.99 1.32 -4.46
CA GLN A 241 25.94 2.18 -5.16
C GLN A 241 27.39 1.87 -4.77
N ALA A 242 27.68 1.68 -3.49
CA ALA A 242 29.00 1.31 -3.00
C ALA A 242 29.46 -0.05 -3.57
N LEU A 243 28.59 -1.06 -3.59
CA LEU A 243 28.87 -2.36 -4.20
C LEU A 243 29.09 -2.27 -5.72
N LEU A 244 28.42 -1.34 -6.39
CA LEU A 244 28.55 -1.12 -7.83
C LEU A 244 29.68 -0.15 -8.21
N SER A 245 30.38 0.44 -7.25
CA SER A 245 31.38 1.51 -7.47
C SER A 245 32.44 1.16 -8.52
N HIS A 246 32.94 -0.08 -8.54
CA HIS A 246 33.91 -0.53 -9.55
C HIS A 246 33.32 -0.64 -10.97
N ARG A 247 32.01 -0.82 -11.11
CA ARG A 247 31.31 -0.96 -12.40
C ARG A 247 30.54 0.29 -12.82
N LEU A 248 30.23 1.17 -11.87
CA LEU A 248 29.53 2.45 -12.05
C LEU A 248 30.17 3.50 -11.12
N PRO A 249 31.36 4.02 -11.48
CA PRO A 249 32.06 4.99 -10.63
C PRO A 249 31.28 6.29 -10.38
N SER A 250 30.38 6.65 -11.29
CA SER A 250 29.52 7.85 -11.16
C SER A 250 28.40 7.70 -10.12
N GLY A 251 28.10 6.48 -9.65
CA GLY A 251 26.99 6.24 -8.73
C GLY A 251 25.61 6.63 -9.29
N ASP A 252 25.46 6.74 -10.62
CA ASP A 252 24.24 7.21 -11.27
C ASP A 252 23.01 6.38 -10.83
N VAL A 253 22.11 7.02 -10.09
CA VAL A 253 20.91 6.40 -9.52
C VAL A 253 20.01 5.83 -10.62
N GLY A 254 19.92 6.47 -11.78
CA GLY A 254 19.12 5.98 -12.90
C GLY A 254 19.64 4.64 -13.42
N LYS A 255 20.96 4.48 -13.54
CA LYS A 255 21.59 3.21 -13.94
C LYS A 255 21.51 2.13 -12.86
N VAL A 256 21.60 2.51 -11.59
CA VAL A 256 21.38 1.58 -10.48
C VAL A 256 19.94 1.08 -10.49
N PHE A 257 18.98 1.99 -10.70
CA PHE A 257 17.56 1.67 -10.78
C PHE A 257 17.26 0.74 -11.97
N ASP A 258 17.75 1.07 -13.17
CA ASP A 258 17.61 0.24 -14.38
C ASP A 258 18.13 -1.19 -14.17
N ARG A 259 19.36 -1.33 -13.64
CA ARG A 259 19.94 -2.65 -13.30
C ARG A 259 19.14 -3.41 -12.25
N SER A 260 18.56 -2.69 -11.29
CA SER A 260 17.71 -3.28 -10.25
C SER A 260 16.41 -3.82 -10.86
N LEU A 261 15.81 -3.10 -11.80
CA LEU A 261 14.65 -3.57 -12.56
C LEU A 261 14.99 -4.80 -13.40
N ASP A 262 16.14 -4.83 -14.06
CA ASP A 262 16.63 -5.99 -14.80
C ASP A 262 16.79 -7.24 -13.92
N ALA A 263 17.39 -7.06 -12.74
CA ALA A 263 17.55 -8.14 -11.77
C ALA A 263 16.19 -8.65 -11.27
N LEU A 264 15.28 -7.73 -10.90
CA LEU A 264 13.94 -8.07 -10.45
C LEU A 264 13.13 -8.77 -11.55
N LYS A 265 13.23 -8.30 -12.80
CA LYS A 265 12.59 -8.93 -13.97
C LYS A 265 13.03 -10.38 -14.11
N ARG A 266 14.34 -10.65 -14.08
CA ARG A 266 14.89 -12.03 -14.16
C ARG A 266 14.41 -12.90 -13.02
N GLU A 267 14.39 -12.38 -11.79
CA GLU A 267 13.85 -13.11 -10.64
C GLU A 267 12.38 -13.47 -10.82
N LEU A 268 11.55 -12.50 -11.25
CA LEU A 268 10.12 -12.70 -11.45
C LEU A 268 9.83 -13.67 -12.59
N GLU A 269 10.57 -13.59 -13.70
CA GLU A 269 10.46 -14.53 -14.83
C GLU A 269 10.82 -15.97 -14.39
N LYS A 270 11.88 -16.13 -13.58
CA LYS A 270 12.26 -17.43 -13.01
C LYS A 270 11.16 -17.96 -12.08
N LYS A 271 10.68 -17.15 -11.14
CA LYS A 271 9.69 -17.55 -10.12
C LYS A 271 8.31 -17.84 -10.74
N LYS A 272 7.81 -16.96 -11.62
CA LYS A 272 6.46 -17.04 -12.18
C LYS A 272 6.36 -17.92 -13.41
N LEU A 273 7.36 -17.85 -14.30
CA LEU A 273 7.32 -18.47 -15.63
C LEU A 273 8.18 -19.73 -15.73
N ALA A 274 8.92 -20.05 -14.66
CA ALA A 274 9.96 -21.09 -14.69
C ALA A 274 11.00 -20.87 -15.81
N ALA A 275 11.26 -19.60 -16.15
CA ALA A 275 12.25 -19.22 -17.14
C ALA A 275 13.65 -19.70 -16.71
N THR A 276 14.34 -20.40 -17.60
CA THR A 276 15.72 -20.86 -17.40
C THR A 276 16.36 -21.10 -18.76
N SER A 277 17.65 -20.81 -18.89
CA SER A 277 18.46 -21.08 -20.09
C SER A 277 18.82 -22.56 -20.25
N ARG A 278 18.75 -23.34 -19.16
CA ARG A 278 19.11 -24.78 -19.15
C ARG A 278 18.01 -25.58 -18.45
N PRO A 279 16.93 -25.94 -19.17
CA PRO A 279 15.86 -26.75 -18.59
C PRO A 279 16.33 -28.19 -18.39
N ARG A 280 16.10 -28.75 -17.19
CA ARG A 280 16.31 -30.19 -16.93
C ARG A 280 15.00 -30.96 -17.21
N PRO A 281 15.07 -32.20 -17.74
CA PRO A 281 13.91 -33.08 -17.81
C PRO A 281 13.32 -33.30 -16.42
N SER A 282 12.01 -33.12 -16.28
CA SER A 282 11.32 -33.45 -15.03
C SER A 282 11.05 -34.95 -15.00
N ALA A 283 11.72 -35.67 -14.10
CA ALA A 283 11.55 -37.12 -13.94
C ALA A 283 10.27 -37.52 -13.17
N ARG A 284 9.59 -36.57 -12.51
CA ARG A 284 8.41 -36.87 -11.67
C ARG A 284 7.18 -36.15 -12.19
N THR A 285 6.14 -36.91 -12.48
CA THR A 285 4.77 -36.42 -12.68
C THR A 285 4.15 -36.13 -11.32
N SER A 286 3.55 -34.96 -11.15
CA SER A 286 2.73 -34.68 -9.98
C SER A 286 1.39 -35.39 -10.13
N ALA A 287 0.91 -36.05 -9.06
CA ALA A 287 -0.45 -36.61 -9.02
C ALA A 287 -1.53 -35.52 -8.92
N ASN A 288 -1.16 -34.26 -8.61
CA ASN A 288 -2.11 -33.17 -8.51
C ASN A 288 -2.46 -32.62 -9.90
N PRO A 289 -3.72 -32.73 -10.36
CA PRO A 289 -4.12 -32.26 -11.69
C PRO A 289 -4.00 -30.74 -11.88
N ARG A 290 -3.93 -29.95 -10.78
CA ARG A 290 -3.68 -28.50 -10.83
C ARG A 290 -2.21 -28.13 -10.99
N HIS A 291 -1.29 -29.09 -10.86
CA HIS A 291 0.12 -28.81 -11.01
C HIS A 291 0.46 -28.60 -12.49
N ILE A 292 0.94 -27.41 -12.84
CA ILE A 292 1.37 -27.08 -14.19
C ILE A 292 2.88 -27.30 -14.33
N PRO A 293 3.34 -28.23 -15.19
CA PRO A 293 4.76 -28.46 -15.40
C PRO A 293 5.49 -27.21 -15.91
N ALA A 294 6.75 -27.03 -15.48
CA ALA A 294 7.56 -25.86 -15.84
C ALA A 294 7.73 -25.67 -17.35
N HIS A 295 7.87 -26.75 -18.12
CA HIS A 295 7.99 -26.66 -19.59
C HIS A 295 6.70 -26.15 -20.23
N VAL A 296 5.53 -26.56 -19.71
CA VAL A 296 4.23 -26.09 -20.17
C VAL A 296 4.05 -24.60 -19.85
N LYS A 297 4.39 -24.15 -18.62
CA LYS A 297 4.35 -22.72 -18.26
C LYS A 297 5.13 -21.85 -19.23
N ARG A 298 6.36 -22.26 -19.57
CA ARG A 298 7.22 -21.55 -20.53
C ARG A 298 6.60 -21.51 -21.92
N ALA A 299 6.15 -22.65 -22.42
CA ALA A 299 5.57 -22.77 -23.76
C ALA A 299 4.29 -21.93 -23.90
N VAL A 300 3.37 -22.02 -22.94
CA VAL A 300 2.13 -21.23 -22.92
C VAL A 300 2.43 -19.74 -22.82
N TRP A 301 3.37 -19.33 -21.96
CA TRP A 301 3.73 -17.92 -21.82
C TRP A 301 4.32 -17.34 -23.11
N GLN A 302 5.20 -18.10 -23.79
CA GLN A 302 5.79 -17.71 -25.05
C GLN A 302 4.73 -17.63 -26.16
N ARG A 303 3.86 -18.65 -26.27
CA ARG A 303 2.76 -18.70 -27.23
C ARG A 303 1.83 -17.49 -27.08
N ASP A 304 1.44 -17.19 -25.84
CA ASP A 304 0.47 -16.13 -25.53
C ASP A 304 1.12 -14.75 -25.39
N GLN A 305 2.44 -14.65 -25.58
CA GLN A 305 3.26 -13.44 -25.50
C GLN A 305 3.12 -12.66 -24.17
N GLY A 306 2.81 -13.39 -23.09
CA GLY A 306 2.51 -12.81 -21.79
C GLY A 306 1.32 -11.85 -21.82
N GLN A 307 0.26 -12.20 -22.56
CA GLN A 307 -0.96 -11.41 -22.69
C GLN A 307 -2.21 -12.26 -22.49
N CYS A 308 -3.27 -11.64 -21.99
CA CYS A 308 -4.59 -12.25 -21.91
C CYS A 308 -5.08 -12.62 -23.32
N THR A 309 -5.45 -13.88 -23.49
CA THR A 309 -5.91 -14.47 -24.75
C THR A 309 -7.43 -14.39 -24.95
N PHE A 310 -8.18 -13.83 -23.98
CA PHE A 310 -9.62 -13.69 -24.10
C PHE A 310 -9.98 -12.83 -25.31
N VAL A 311 -10.94 -13.30 -26.10
CA VAL A 311 -11.51 -12.59 -27.25
C VAL A 311 -13.00 -12.44 -27.01
N SER A 312 -13.50 -11.21 -27.12
CA SER A 312 -14.93 -10.93 -27.03
C SER A 312 -15.69 -11.56 -28.21
N PRO A 313 -17.02 -11.72 -28.12
CA PRO A 313 -17.84 -12.13 -29.26
C PRO A 313 -17.65 -11.25 -30.49
N ASP A 314 -17.38 -9.96 -30.30
CA ASP A 314 -17.14 -8.97 -31.37
C ASP A 314 -15.69 -8.99 -31.90
N GLY A 315 -14.85 -9.93 -31.43
CA GLY A 315 -13.47 -10.12 -31.90
C GLY A 315 -12.41 -9.28 -31.18
N HIS A 316 -12.76 -8.52 -30.15
CA HIS A 316 -11.80 -7.72 -29.38
C HIS A 316 -10.97 -8.59 -28.43
N ARG A 317 -9.64 -8.62 -28.62
CA ARG A 317 -8.72 -9.33 -27.74
C ARG A 317 -8.27 -8.45 -26.58
N CYS A 318 -8.42 -8.95 -25.35
CA CYS A 318 -8.06 -8.22 -24.13
C CYS A 318 -6.61 -7.74 -24.07
N GLY A 319 -5.64 -8.60 -24.38
CA GLY A 319 -4.23 -8.22 -24.47
C GLY A 319 -3.56 -7.77 -23.16
N SER A 320 -4.28 -7.78 -22.01
CA SER A 320 -3.73 -7.36 -20.73
C SER A 320 -2.50 -8.16 -20.34
N ARG A 321 -1.47 -7.48 -19.83
CA ARG A 321 -0.23 -8.10 -19.31
C ARG A 321 -0.22 -8.21 -17.78
N ARG A 322 -1.29 -7.77 -17.11
CA ARG A 322 -1.36 -7.65 -15.65
C ARG A 322 -2.26 -8.73 -15.06
N PHE A 323 -1.87 -9.21 -13.88
CA PHE A 323 -2.61 -10.23 -13.11
C PHE A 323 -2.94 -11.47 -13.95
N LEU A 324 -1.97 -11.95 -14.74
CA LEU A 324 -2.14 -13.13 -15.57
C LEU A 324 -2.13 -14.41 -14.76
N GLU A 325 -3.02 -15.32 -15.12
CA GLU A 325 -3.23 -16.64 -14.54
C GLU A 325 -3.25 -17.66 -15.67
N PHE A 326 -2.70 -18.86 -15.38
CA PHE A 326 -2.81 -19.99 -16.29
C PHE A 326 -4.17 -20.64 -16.08
N ASP A 327 -5.09 -20.37 -17.00
CA ASP A 327 -6.43 -20.93 -17.04
C ASP A 327 -6.42 -22.24 -17.82
N HIS A 328 -7.22 -23.21 -17.37
CA HIS A 328 -7.41 -24.45 -18.13
C HIS A 328 -8.59 -24.26 -19.08
N VAL A 329 -8.36 -24.49 -20.38
CA VAL A 329 -9.38 -24.36 -21.42
C VAL A 329 -10.59 -25.21 -21.08
N GLU A 330 -10.35 -26.46 -20.71
CA GLU A 330 -11.32 -27.27 -19.99
C GLU A 330 -10.99 -27.21 -18.50
N PRO A 331 -11.90 -26.78 -17.61
CA PRO A 331 -11.59 -26.71 -16.19
C PRO A 331 -11.18 -28.07 -15.61
N VAL A 332 -10.26 -28.05 -14.64
CA VAL A 332 -9.81 -29.27 -13.95
C VAL A 332 -10.97 -30.09 -13.37
N ALA A 333 -12.03 -29.43 -12.89
CA ALA A 333 -13.22 -30.10 -12.36
C ALA A 333 -14.00 -30.92 -13.41
N ARG A 334 -13.72 -30.71 -14.70
CA ARG A 334 -14.29 -31.45 -15.83
C ARG A 334 -13.27 -32.38 -16.51
N GLY A 335 -12.08 -32.56 -15.93
CA GLY A 335 -11.05 -33.46 -16.45
C GLY A 335 -9.95 -32.76 -17.28
N GLY A 336 -9.94 -31.43 -17.29
CA GLY A 336 -8.91 -30.65 -17.98
C GLY A 336 -7.48 -30.97 -17.54
N ARG A 337 -6.56 -30.97 -18.51
CA ARG A 337 -5.15 -31.31 -18.31
C ARG A 337 -4.24 -30.10 -18.55
N ALA A 338 -3.18 -30.01 -17.75
CA ALA A 338 -2.15 -28.97 -17.87
C ALA A 338 -1.16 -29.23 -19.03
N THR A 339 -1.64 -29.33 -20.27
CA THR A 339 -0.82 -29.37 -21.49
C THR A 339 -0.66 -27.98 -22.09
N VAL A 340 0.14 -27.83 -23.15
CA VAL A 340 0.31 -26.54 -23.82
C VAL A 340 -1.02 -26.09 -24.44
N GLU A 341 -1.74 -27.03 -25.07
CA GLU A 341 -3.04 -26.79 -25.72
C GLU A 341 -4.17 -26.67 -24.69
N GLY A 342 -4.09 -27.39 -23.58
CA GLY A 342 -5.09 -27.40 -22.50
C GLY A 342 -5.03 -26.18 -21.59
N LEU A 343 -4.02 -25.31 -21.75
CA LEU A 343 -3.86 -24.09 -20.97
C LEU A 343 -3.87 -22.83 -21.85
N ARG A 344 -4.31 -21.73 -21.27
CA ARG A 344 -4.28 -20.39 -21.84
C ARG A 344 -3.97 -19.34 -20.77
N LEU A 345 -3.45 -18.19 -21.17
CA LEU A 345 -3.29 -17.05 -20.27
C LEU A 345 -4.54 -16.18 -20.27
N TYR A 346 -5.17 -16.02 -19.11
CA TYR A 346 -6.20 -15.01 -18.86
C TYR A 346 -5.75 -14.05 -17.76
N CYS A 347 -6.20 -12.80 -17.82
CA CYS A 347 -6.11 -11.94 -16.63
C CYS A 347 -7.08 -12.45 -15.56
N ARG A 348 -6.83 -12.16 -14.28
CA ARG A 348 -7.67 -12.60 -13.16
C ARG A 348 -9.16 -12.35 -13.38
N LEU A 349 -9.51 -11.23 -14.01
CA LEU A 349 -10.90 -10.87 -14.28
C LEU A 349 -11.53 -11.71 -15.39
N HIS A 350 -10.81 -11.97 -16.50
CA HIS A 350 -11.30 -12.86 -17.56
C HIS A 350 -11.30 -14.33 -17.14
N ASN A 351 -10.34 -14.77 -16.32
CA ASN A 351 -10.37 -16.09 -15.70
C ASN A 351 -11.61 -16.24 -14.81
N GLN A 352 -11.88 -15.24 -13.97
CA GLN A 352 -13.07 -15.26 -13.12
C GLN A 352 -14.37 -15.24 -13.92
N TYR A 353 -14.43 -14.41 -14.96
CA TYR A 353 -15.58 -14.33 -15.86
C TYR A 353 -15.87 -15.68 -16.51
N GLU A 354 -14.85 -16.37 -17.01
CA GLU A 354 -15.04 -17.66 -17.63
C GLU A 354 -15.46 -18.74 -16.62
N ALA A 355 -14.90 -18.71 -15.41
CA ALA A 355 -15.34 -19.60 -14.35
C ALA A 355 -16.81 -19.38 -14.00
N GLU A 356 -17.27 -18.12 -13.97
CA GLU A 356 -18.69 -17.78 -13.75
C GLU A 356 -19.58 -18.25 -14.90
N ARG A 357 -19.14 -18.12 -16.16
CA ARG A 357 -19.85 -18.69 -17.32
C ARG A 357 -19.94 -20.21 -17.26
N THR A 358 -18.89 -20.87 -16.77
CA THR A 358 -18.79 -22.33 -16.81
C THR A 358 -19.53 -23.01 -15.66
N PHE A 359 -19.47 -22.43 -14.45
CA PHE A 359 -20.00 -23.02 -13.22
C PHE A 359 -21.19 -22.26 -12.62
N GLY A 360 -21.51 -21.08 -13.12
CA GLY A 360 -22.54 -20.19 -12.56
C GLY A 360 -21.96 -19.16 -11.60
N SER A 361 -22.49 -17.93 -11.67
CA SER A 361 -22.04 -16.79 -10.86
C SER A 361 -22.25 -17.02 -9.36
N GLU A 362 -23.40 -17.54 -8.96
CA GLU A 362 -23.74 -17.82 -7.56
C GLU A 362 -22.83 -18.88 -6.95
N PHE A 363 -22.62 -19.99 -7.68
CA PHE A 363 -21.72 -21.05 -7.25
C PHE A 363 -20.29 -20.54 -7.02
N MET A 364 -19.77 -19.78 -7.98
CA MET A 364 -18.43 -19.19 -7.85
C MET A 364 -18.36 -18.15 -6.73
N SER A 365 -19.44 -17.39 -6.50
CA SER A 365 -19.54 -16.45 -5.38
C SER A 365 -19.46 -17.16 -4.04
N ALA A 366 -20.26 -18.22 -3.85
CA ALA A 366 -20.26 -19.03 -2.64
C ALA A 366 -18.87 -19.64 -2.37
N LYS A 367 -18.20 -20.17 -3.40
CA LYS A 367 -16.85 -20.74 -3.27
C LYS A 367 -15.78 -19.71 -2.91
N ARG A 368 -15.90 -18.48 -3.41
CA ARG A 368 -15.02 -17.39 -2.96
C ARG A 368 -15.27 -17.01 -1.52
N GLU A 369 -16.53 -16.99 -1.08
CA GLU A 369 -16.88 -16.70 0.31
C GLU A 369 -16.32 -17.73 1.28
N GLU A 370 -16.47 -19.01 0.93
CA GLU A 370 -15.87 -20.13 1.64
C GLU A 370 -14.35 -19.98 1.76
N ALA A 371 -13.67 -19.68 0.65
CA ALA A 371 -12.21 -19.46 0.64
C ALA A 371 -11.80 -18.23 1.48
N ARG A 372 -12.58 -17.14 1.44
CA ARG A 372 -12.34 -15.95 2.26
C ARG A 372 -12.45 -16.25 3.75
N ARG A 373 -13.48 -16.99 4.15
CA ARG A 373 -13.68 -17.43 5.55
C ARG A 373 -12.53 -18.31 6.02
N ALA A 374 -12.16 -19.32 5.22
CA ALA A 374 -11.04 -20.20 5.54
C ALA A 374 -9.70 -19.42 5.68
N ALA A 375 -9.45 -18.44 4.81
CA ALA A 375 -8.26 -17.60 4.90
C ALA A 375 -8.29 -16.67 6.13
N ALA A 376 -9.44 -16.11 6.48
CA ALA A 376 -9.61 -15.30 7.68
C ALA A 376 -9.37 -16.13 8.95
N GLU A 377 -9.91 -17.34 9.01
CA GLU A 377 -9.65 -18.27 10.11
C GLU A 377 -8.17 -18.66 10.21
N ALA A 378 -7.52 -18.97 9.09
CA ALA A 378 -6.10 -19.29 9.08
C ALA A 378 -5.25 -18.10 9.59
N LYS A 379 -5.59 -16.87 9.15
CA LYS A 379 -4.94 -15.65 9.63
C LYS A 379 -5.16 -15.44 11.12
N ALA A 380 -6.38 -15.69 11.62
CA ALA A 380 -6.70 -15.59 13.04
C ALA A 380 -5.90 -16.60 13.88
N ARG A 381 -5.75 -17.84 13.39
CA ARG A 381 -4.91 -18.86 14.04
C ARG A 381 -3.45 -18.42 14.14
N VAL A 382 -2.87 -17.91 13.05
CA VAL A 382 -1.48 -17.41 13.05
C VAL A 382 -1.32 -16.19 13.96
N ALA A 383 -2.31 -15.30 14.00
CA ALA A 383 -2.30 -14.15 14.90
C ALA A 383 -2.37 -14.58 16.38
N ALA A 384 -3.18 -15.58 16.69
CA ALA A 384 -3.31 -16.16 18.03
C ALA A 384 -2.00 -16.84 18.47
N THR A 385 -1.39 -17.69 17.63
CA THR A 385 -0.11 -18.32 17.95
C THR A 385 0.99 -17.27 18.15
N GLY A 386 1.05 -16.25 17.29
CA GLY A 386 2.00 -15.15 17.46
C GLY A 386 1.73 -14.30 18.71
N ALA A 387 0.48 -14.17 19.16
CA ALA A 387 0.14 -13.50 20.40
C ALA A 387 0.60 -14.32 21.61
N GLU A 388 0.35 -15.64 21.61
CA GLU A 388 0.82 -16.56 22.65
C GLU A 388 2.34 -16.56 22.76
N GLU A 389 3.07 -16.60 21.62
CA GLU A 389 4.53 -16.52 21.58
C GLU A 389 5.04 -15.19 22.17
N ARG A 390 4.43 -14.05 21.81
CA ARG A 390 4.77 -12.74 22.40
C ARG A 390 4.52 -12.70 23.90
N THR A 391 3.42 -13.25 24.38
CA THR A 391 3.12 -13.32 25.81
C THR A 391 4.14 -14.19 26.56
N ARG A 392 4.54 -15.34 25.99
CA ARG A 392 5.59 -16.19 26.57
C ARG A 392 6.95 -15.49 26.60
N ALA A 393 7.32 -14.79 25.52
CA ALA A 393 8.56 -14.02 25.45
C ALA A 393 8.58 -12.90 26.48
N ALA A 394 7.50 -12.12 26.60
CA ALA A 394 7.39 -11.05 27.60
C ALA A 394 7.47 -11.59 29.03
N LYS A 395 6.87 -12.75 29.31
CA LYS A 395 6.99 -13.41 30.61
C LYS A 395 8.42 -13.85 30.91
N ALA A 396 9.10 -14.46 29.94
CA ALA A 396 10.50 -14.88 30.08
C ALA A 396 11.45 -13.68 30.29
N GLU A 397 11.23 -12.57 29.57
CA GLU A 397 11.98 -11.33 29.78
C GLU A 397 11.75 -10.74 31.19
N ALA A 398 10.51 -10.71 31.66
CA ALA A 398 10.20 -10.25 33.01
C ALA A 398 10.82 -11.14 34.10
N GLU A 399 10.78 -12.47 33.94
CA GLU A 399 11.43 -13.43 34.84
C GLU A 399 12.97 -13.24 34.84
N ALA A 400 13.58 -13.00 33.68
CA ALA A 400 15.02 -12.73 33.57
C ALA A 400 15.41 -11.40 34.25
N GLN A 401 14.64 -10.33 34.04
CA GLN A 401 14.87 -9.03 34.67
C GLN A 401 14.69 -9.10 36.20
N ALA A 402 13.74 -9.90 36.70
CA ALA A 402 13.55 -10.10 38.14
C ALA A 402 14.70 -10.90 38.79
N ALA A 403 15.33 -11.83 38.07
CA ALA A 403 16.45 -12.63 38.58
C ALA A 403 17.81 -11.90 38.59
N GLU A 404 17.97 -10.85 37.79
CA GLU A 404 19.20 -10.06 37.64
C GLU A 404 19.71 -9.42 38.96
N PRO A 405 18.89 -8.74 39.80
CA PRO A 405 19.37 -8.16 41.05
C PRO A 405 19.81 -9.20 42.08
N GLU A 406 19.11 -10.33 42.18
CA GLU A 406 19.50 -11.44 43.07
C GLU A 406 20.79 -12.12 42.62
N ALA A 407 21.00 -12.27 41.31
CA ALA A 407 22.25 -12.79 40.76
C ALA A 407 23.41 -11.82 40.99
N ARG A 408 23.20 -10.52 40.79
CA ARG A 408 24.20 -9.47 41.05
C ARG A 408 24.57 -9.38 42.53
N SER A 409 23.59 -9.47 43.42
CA SER A 409 23.82 -9.49 44.88
C SER A 409 24.65 -10.70 45.31
N ARG A 410 24.33 -11.90 44.79
CA ARG A 410 25.12 -13.12 45.03
C ARG A 410 26.57 -12.98 44.54
N ALA A 411 26.78 -12.45 43.34
CA ALA A 411 28.12 -12.24 42.79
C ALA A 411 28.96 -11.25 43.62
N LEU A 412 28.36 -10.14 44.08
CA LEU A 412 29.02 -9.18 44.98
C LEU A 412 29.37 -9.81 46.34
N ALA A 413 28.49 -10.65 46.90
CA ALA A 413 28.77 -11.37 48.13
C ALA A 413 29.94 -12.36 47.97
N GLU A 414 30.01 -13.07 46.84
CA GLU A 414 31.14 -13.96 46.52
C GLU A 414 32.46 -13.21 46.30
N GLU A 415 32.41 -12.01 45.72
CA GLU A 415 33.56 -11.11 45.59
C GLU A 415 34.06 -10.61 46.95
N HIS A 416 33.17 -10.05 47.78
CA HIS A 416 33.52 -9.62 49.13
C HIS A 416 34.05 -10.78 49.99
N ALA A 417 33.51 -11.99 49.84
CA ALA A 417 34.03 -13.17 50.52
C ALA A 417 35.47 -13.49 50.09
N ARG A 418 35.79 -13.37 48.79
CA ARG A 418 37.16 -13.54 48.25
C ARG A 418 38.11 -12.46 48.78
N ASP A 419 37.68 -11.21 48.84
CA ASP A 419 38.52 -10.10 49.30
C ASP A 419 38.84 -10.22 50.79
N VAL A 420 37.84 -10.52 51.63
CA VAL A 420 38.07 -10.77 53.07
C VAL A 420 38.98 -11.98 53.27
N MET A 421 38.78 -13.06 52.50
CA MET A 421 39.68 -14.21 52.50
C MET A 421 41.12 -13.80 52.19
N SER A 422 41.33 -12.94 51.19
CA SER A 422 42.66 -12.46 50.80
C SER A 422 43.32 -11.66 51.93
N CYS A 423 42.61 -10.67 52.48
CA CYS A 423 43.12 -9.84 53.58
C CYS A 423 43.51 -10.66 54.83
N LEU A 424 42.69 -11.66 55.21
CA LEU A 424 43.01 -12.51 56.37
C LEU A 424 44.25 -13.38 56.14
N ARG A 425 44.50 -13.82 54.90
CA ARG A 425 45.70 -14.60 54.56
C ARG A 425 46.96 -13.72 54.57
N GLU A 426 46.86 -12.49 54.09
CA GLU A 426 47.95 -11.51 54.14
C GLU A 426 48.32 -11.13 55.59
N LEU A 427 47.33 -11.10 56.49
CA LEU A 427 47.53 -10.90 57.92
C LEU A 427 48.06 -12.14 58.67
N GLY A 428 48.34 -13.24 57.97
CA GLY A 428 49.02 -14.42 58.52
C GLY A 428 48.12 -15.52 59.09
N PHE A 429 46.80 -15.44 58.92
CA PHE A 429 45.88 -16.49 59.39
C PHE A 429 45.89 -17.72 58.46
N ARG A 430 45.73 -18.91 59.06
CA ARG A 430 45.64 -20.17 58.30
C ARG A 430 44.37 -20.19 57.45
N ALA A 431 44.44 -20.80 56.26
CA ALA A 431 43.34 -20.83 55.30
C ALA A 431 42.04 -21.47 55.85
N SER A 432 42.14 -22.42 56.78
CA SER A 432 40.98 -23.02 57.47
C SER A 432 40.27 -22.02 58.39
N ASP A 433 41.03 -21.20 59.12
CA ASP A 433 40.48 -20.23 60.06
C ASP A 433 39.92 -19.00 59.34
N ALA A 434 40.60 -18.56 58.28
CA ALA A 434 40.10 -17.48 57.42
C ALA A 434 38.75 -17.83 56.77
N ARG A 435 38.56 -19.07 56.28
CA ARG A 435 37.28 -19.53 55.71
C ARG A 435 36.12 -19.43 56.70
N ARG A 436 36.33 -19.95 57.92
CA ARG A 436 35.32 -19.89 58.98
C ARG A 436 34.99 -18.45 59.39
N ALA A 437 35.98 -17.56 59.38
CA ALA A 437 35.78 -16.14 59.72
C ALA A 437 35.04 -15.35 58.62
N VAL A 438 35.19 -15.76 57.36
CA VAL A 438 34.45 -15.21 56.22
C VAL A 438 32.98 -15.58 56.27
N GLU A 439 32.65 -16.84 56.59
CA GLU A 439 31.26 -17.25 56.81
C GLU A 439 30.57 -16.39 57.89
N PHE A 440 31.31 -16.02 58.94
CA PHE A 440 30.79 -15.16 60.01
C PHE A 440 30.63 -13.69 59.59
N SER A 441 31.54 -13.14 58.79
CA SER A 441 31.49 -11.73 58.37
C SER A 441 30.52 -11.45 57.23
N MET A 442 30.08 -12.47 56.50
CA MET A 442 29.06 -12.34 55.44
C MET A 442 27.62 -12.23 56.00
N THR A 443 27.42 -12.39 57.30
CA THR A 443 26.09 -12.32 57.95
C THR A 443 25.51 -10.90 58.05
N THR A 444 26.32 -9.86 57.87
CA THR A 444 25.88 -8.46 57.92
C THR A 444 25.64 -7.94 56.49
N PRO A 445 24.41 -7.58 56.12
CA PRO A 445 24.12 -6.92 54.84
C PRO A 445 24.82 -5.55 54.79
N ASP A 446 25.26 -5.12 53.59
CA ASP A 446 25.78 -3.76 53.30
C ASP A 446 27.01 -3.27 54.09
N ALA A 447 27.68 -4.12 54.86
CA ALA A 447 28.95 -3.77 55.50
C ALA A 447 30.07 -3.55 54.46
N THR A 448 30.86 -2.49 54.65
CA THR A 448 32.07 -2.21 53.87
C THR A 448 33.12 -3.33 54.04
N LEU A 449 34.08 -3.43 53.11
CA LEU A 449 35.15 -4.42 53.19
C LEU A 449 35.91 -4.33 54.54
N GLU A 450 36.18 -3.11 55.01
CA GLU A 450 36.84 -2.85 56.28
C GLU A 450 36.00 -3.37 57.48
N GLU A 451 34.69 -3.15 57.47
CA GLU A 451 33.78 -3.64 58.52
C GLU A 451 33.65 -5.17 58.50
N ARG A 452 33.68 -5.79 57.32
CA ARG A 452 33.67 -7.25 57.15
C ARG A 452 34.97 -7.87 57.65
N VAL A 453 36.13 -7.30 57.31
CA VAL A 453 37.43 -7.73 57.83
C VAL A 453 37.48 -7.56 59.35
N ARG A 454 37.01 -6.43 59.89
CA ARG A 454 36.94 -6.18 61.33
C ARG A 454 36.05 -7.19 62.05
N THR A 455 34.92 -7.56 61.46
CA THR A 455 33.99 -8.56 62.01
C THR A 455 34.58 -9.97 61.94
N ALA A 456 35.27 -10.30 60.84
CA ALA A 456 36.00 -11.56 60.72
C ALA A 456 37.11 -11.68 61.78
N LEU A 457 37.91 -10.62 61.98
CA LEU A 457 38.96 -10.58 63.01
C LEU A 457 38.39 -10.69 64.43
N LYS A 458 37.23 -10.07 64.71
CA LYS A 458 36.52 -10.23 65.99
C LYS A 458 36.09 -11.68 66.25
N SER A 459 35.80 -12.46 65.21
CA SER A 459 35.45 -13.88 65.35
C SER A 459 36.67 -14.78 65.59
N LEU A 460 37.85 -14.34 65.13
CA LEU A 460 39.12 -15.04 65.29
C LEU A 460 39.82 -14.71 66.63
N CYS A 461 39.49 -13.58 67.24
CA CYS A 461 39.97 -13.18 68.56
C CYS A 461 38.92 -13.49 69.63
N PRO A 462 39.11 -14.51 70.50
CA PRO A 462 38.21 -14.74 71.61
C PRO A 462 38.24 -13.54 72.57
N LYS A 463 37.07 -13.00 72.94
CA LYS A 463 36.96 -12.05 74.06
C LYS A 463 37.56 -12.70 75.30
N THR A 464 38.65 -12.15 75.81
CA THR A 464 39.25 -12.55 77.08
C THR A 464 38.21 -12.39 78.20
N ARG A 465 37.60 -13.50 78.62
CA ARG A 465 36.88 -13.58 79.89
C ARG A 465 37.93 -13.65 81.00
N PHE A 466 38.21 -12.51 81.61
CA PHE A 466 38.91 -12.44 82.88
C PHE A 466 37.98 -12.98 83.97
N HIS A 467 38.16 -14.23 84.42
CA HIS A 467 37.52 -14.79 85.62
C HIS A 467 38.55 -15.62 86.38
N GLY A 468 38.80 -15.25 87.64
CA GLY A 468 39.71 -15.94 88.54
C GLY A 468 39.08 -17.12 89.28
N ARG A 469 39.93 -18.03 89.76
CA ARG A 469 39.86 -18.82 91.02
C ARG A 469 41.07 -19.76 91.03
N VAL A 470 41.95 -19.69 92.04
CA VAL A 470 41.93 -20.45 93.31
C VAL A 470 42.03 -21.96 93.09
N GLY A 471 43.10 -22.56 93.64
CA GLY A 471 43.15 -23.96 94.07
C GLY A 471 44.51 -24.65 93.88
N THR A 472 45.32 -24.69 94.95
CA THR A 472 45.95 -25.88 95.59
C THR A 472 46.40 -27.06 94.71
N ASN A 473 47.51 -27.79 94.91
CA ASN A 473 48.50 -27.93 95.97
C ASN A 473 49.61 -28.90 95.47
N SER A 474 50.78 -28.87 96.13
CA SER A 474 51.77 -29.97 96.34
C SER A 474 52.53 -30.49 95.10
N GLU A 475 53.82 -30.86 95.07
CA GLU A 475 54.82 -31.37 96.01
C GLU A 475 56.25 -30.96 95.51
N ALA A 476 57.11 -30.41 96.37
CA ALA A 476 58.26 -31.07 97.05
C ALA A 476 59.51 -31.39 96.19
N ARG A 477 60.64 -30.72 96.50
CA ARG A 477 61.92 -31.39 96.81
C ARG A 477 62.99 -30.40 97.33
N THR A 478 63.47 -30.75 98.53
CA THR A 478 64.71 -30.37 99.26
C THR A 478 64.93 -28.94 99.68
#